data_AF-A0A3N5N9J8-F1
#
_entry.id   AF-A0A3N5N9J8-F1
#
_cell.length_a   1.000
_cell.length_b   1.000
_cell.length_c   1.000
_cell.angle_alpha   90.00
_cell.angle_beta   90.00
_cell.angle_gamma   90.00
#
_symmetry.space_group_name_H-M   'P 1'
#
loop_
_entity.id
_entity.type
_entity.pdbx_description
1 polymer ?
#
loop_
_entity_poly.entity_id
_entity_poly.type
_entity_poly.pdbx_seq_one_letter_code
_entity_poly.pdbx_strand_id
1 'polypeptide(L)'
;MTLRHWHVEGSSKNAFGKPTSYALEPGSVAVPYSAPGFSGLERAAFAQHQLWVTQYQEGELYAAGPFPNKGKTVAGLPEFVKDGASLAKQDVVVWHTTGYTHVARPEDFPVMSAETIGFRLVPRGFFARNPALDVSDQNP
;
A
#
# COMPACT_ATOMS: atom_id res chain seq x y z
N MET A 1 -13.63 -11.86 -11.42
CA MET A 1 -12.60 -11.03 -10.75
C MET A 1 -12.85 -9.59 -11.15
N THR A 2 -13.05 -8.69 -10.19
CA THR A 2 -13.12 -7.25 -10.48
C THR A 2 -11.71 -6.67 -10.40
N LEU A 3 -11.30 -5.95 -11.45
CA LEU A 3 -10.03 -5.21 -11.46
C LEU A 3 -10.18 -4.00 -10.53
N ARG A 4 -9.47 -3.98 -9.40
CA ARG A 4 -9.56 -2.90 -8.41
C ARG A 4 -8.35 -1.97 -8.54
N HIS A 5 -8.61 -0.68 -8.64
CA HIS A 5 -7.62 0.39 -8.58
C HIS A 5 -8.01 1.37 -7.48
N TRP A 6 -7.01 1.96 -6.83
CA TRP A 6 -7.21 3.03 -5.86
C TRP A 6 -6.55 4.29 -6.37
N HIS A 7 -7.29 5.39 -6.45
CA HIS A 7 -6.76 6.68 -6.86
C HIS A 7 -6.65 7.59 -5.65
N VAL A 8 -5.48 8.21 -5.47
CA VAL A 8 -5.28 9.30 -4.52
C VAL A 8 -5.35 10.60 -5.31
N GLU A 9 -6.40 11.37 -5.06
CA GLU A 9 -6.65 12.64 -5.75
C GLU A 9 -6.13 13.82 -4.94
N GLY A 10 -5.46 14.74 -5.62
CA GLY A 10 -5.05 16.02 -5.06
C GLY A 10 -6.15 17.08 -5.14
N SER A 11 -5.90 18.23 -4.54
CA SER A 11 -6.80 19.39 -4.58
C SER A 11 -6.74 20.17 -5.90
N SER A 12 -5.69 19.97 -6.70
CA SER A 12 -5.49 20.66 -7.99
C SER A 12 -6.30 20.01 -9.10
N LYS A 13 -6.67 20.81 -10.11
CA LYS A 13 -7.35 20.32 -11.32
C LYS A 13 -6.41 20.30 -12.51
N ASN A 14 -6.56 19.30 -13.36
CA ASN A 14 -5.88 19.23 -14.66
C ASN A 14 -6.60 20.09 -15.71
N ALA A 15 -6.04 20.12 -16.93
CA ALA A 15 -6.55 20.90 -18.06
C ALA A 15 -8.00 20.55 -18.48
N PHE A 16 -8.51 19.38 -18.06
CA PHE A 16 -9.88 18.93 -18.31
C PHE A 16 -10.81 19.17 -17.12
N GLY A 17 -10.37 19.92 -16.10
CA GLY A 17 -11.16 20.24 -14.92
C GLY A 17 -11.37 19.08 -13.94
N LYS A 18 -10.64 17.97 -14.11
CA LYS A 18 -10.66 16.81 -13.20
C LYS A 18 -9.54 16.90 -12.17
N PRO A 19 -9.69 16.33 -10.96
CA PRO A 19 -8.61 16.29 -9.97
C PRO A 19 -7.34 15.63 -10.54
N THR A 20 -6.17 16.15 -10.17
CA THR A 20 -4.91 15.46 -10.44
C THR A 20 -4.81 14.24 -9.53
N SER A 21 -4.29 13.11 -10.02
CA SER A 21 -4.26 11.90 -9.20
C SER A 21 -3.12 10.95 -9.55
N TYR A 22 -2.78 10.08 -8.60
CA TYR A 22 -1.99 8.87 -8.84
C TYR A 22 -2.85 7.65 -8.52
N ALA A 23 -2.75 6.62 -9.36
CA ALA A 23 -3.33 5.31 -9.10
C ALA A 23 -2.30 4.40 -8.44
N LEU A 24 -2.70 3.74 -7.35
CA LEU A 24 -2.05 2.55 -6.86
C LEU A 24 -2.49 1.36 -7.70
N GLU A 25 -1.53 0.81 -8.43
CA GLU A 25 -1.69 -0.43 -9.18
C GLU A 25 -1.04 -1.56 -8.36
N PRO A 26 -1.86 -2.41 -7.72
CA PRO A 26 -1.33 -3.49 -6.91
C PRO A 26 -0.63 -4.51 -7.81
N GLY A 27 0.50 -5.06 -7.36
CA GLY A 27 1.08 -6.26 -7.95
C GLY A 27 0.33 -7.52 -7.51
N SER A 28 1.00 -8.66 -7.58
CA SER A 28 0.52 -9.88 -6.94
C SER A 28 0.46 -9.67 -5.43
N VAL A 29 -0.69 -9.96 -4.81
CA VAL A 29 -0.88 -9.80 -3.35
C VAL A 29 -1.36 -11.12 -2.76
N ALA A 30 -0.62 -11.66 -1.80
CA ALA A 30 -1.08 -12.75 -0.96
C ALA A 30 -1.96 -12.23 0.19
N VAL A 31 -2.90 -13.07 0.62
CA VAL A 31 -3.69 -12.85 1.84
C VAL A 31 -3.27 -13.86 2.91
N PRO A 32 -3.43 -13.54 4.21
CA PRO A 32 -3.16 -14.50 5.27
C PRO A 32 -4.05 -15.76 5.14
N TYR A 33 -3.45 -16.94 5.24
CA TYR A 33 -4.15 -18.24 5.29
C TYR A 33 -4.32 -18.77 6.73
N SER A 34 -3.98 -17.97 7.74
CA SER A 34 -4.07 -18.39 9.14
C SER A 34 -5.51 -18.62 9.58
N ALA A 35 -5.70 -19.53 10.53
CA ALA A 35 -6.99 -19.75 11.16
C ALA A 35 -7.51 -18.47 11.86
N PRO A 36 -8.84 -18.31 12.01
CA PRO A 36 -9.42 -17.26 12.85
C PRO A 36 -8.84 -17.30 14.27
N GLY A 37 -8.47 -16.15 14.82
CA GLY A 37 -7.88 -16.05 16.17
C GLY A 37 -6.40 -16.47 16.26
N PHE A 38 -5.71 -16.66 15.14
CA PHE A 38 -4.26 -16.85 15.16
C PHE A 38 -3.58 -15.59 15.69
N SER A 39 -2.95 -15.68 16.87
CA SER A 39 -2.34 -14.55 17.58
C SER A 39 -1.30 -13.79 16.76
N GLY A 40 -0.60 -14.46 15.84
CA GLY A 40 0.32 -13.81 14.91
C GLY A 40 -0.39 -12.82 13.99
N LEU A 41 -1.57 -13.16 13.47
CA LEU A 41 -2.36 -12.29 12.61
C LEU A 41 -3.07 -11.18 13.40
N GLU A 42 -3.45 -11.44 14.65
CA GLU A 42 -4.00 -10.40 15.54
C GLU A 42 -2.98 -9.27 15.77
N ARG A 43 -1.70 -9.63 15.96
CA ARG A 43 -0.59 -8.69 16.13
C ARG A 43 -0.15 -8.04 14.82
N ALA A 44 -0.40 -8.72 13.69
CA ALA A 44 -0.15 -8.21 12.35
C ALA A 44 -1.47 -7.79 11.67
N ALA A 45 -2.35 -7.10 12.40
CA ALA A 45 -3.67 -6.72 11.89
C ALA A 45 -3.61 -5.93 10.58
N PHE A 46 -2.55 -5.15 10.35
CA PHE A 46 -2.30 -4.46 9.08
C PHE A 46 -2.34 -5.39 7.86
N ALA A 47 -2.01 -6.68 8.03
CA ALA A 47 -2.02 -7.67 6.96
C ALA A 47 -3.41 -8.23 6.63
N GLN A 48 -4.42 -7.92 7.44
CA GLN A 48 -5.81 -8.35 7.19
C GLN A 48 -6.49 -7.55 6.07
N HIS A 49 -5.93 -6.39 5.70
CA HIS A 49 -6.39 -5.60 4.58
C HIS A 49 -5.22 -5.23 3.66
N GLN A 50 -5.46 -5.24 2.34
CA GLN A 50 -4.46 -4.88 1.33
C GLN A 50 -4.14 -3.38 1.34
N LEU A 51 -5.08 -2.56 1.80
CA LEU A 51 -4.97 -1.11 1.82
C LEU A 51 -5.63 -0.57 3.09
N TRP A 52 -4.93 0.34 3.76
CA TRP A 52 -5.48 1.22 4.79
C TRP A 52 -5.21 2.66 4.40
N VAL A 53 -6.07 3.56 4.86
CA VAL A 53 -5.87 4.99 4.71
C VAL A 53 -6.18 5.64 6.05
N THR A 54 -5.25 6.44 6.55
CA THR A 54 -5.41 7.22 7.79
C THR A 54 -5.33 8.71 7.45
N GLN A 55 -5.93 9.56 8.30
CA GLN A 55 -5.54 10.96 8.32
C GLN A 55 -4.10 11.05 8.85
N TYR A 56 -3.28 11.95 8.30
CA TYR A 56 -1.95 12.16 8.83
C TYR A 56 -2.01 12.65 10.29
N GLN A 57 -1.30 11.95 11.17
CA GLN A 57 -1.05 12.38 12.55
C GLN A 57 0.42 12.14 12.89
N GLU A 58 1.05 13.11 13.55
CA GLU A 58 2.43 12.98 14.00
C GLU A 58 2.57 11.82 15.00
N GLY A 59 3.56 10.95 14.79
CA GLY A 59 3.82 9.78 15.64
C GLY A 59 3.15 8.48 15.18
N GLU A 60 2.21 8.52 14.23
CA GLU A 60 1.60 7.32 13.63
C GLU A 60 2.53 6.68 12.56
N LEU A 61 3.65 6.12 13.00
CA LEU A 61 4.74 5.69 12.08
C LEU A 61 4.71 4.21 11.69
N TYR A 62 4.09 3.35 12.51
CA TYR A 62 4.24 1.90 12.40
C TYR A 62 2.89 1.19 12.32
N ALA A 63 2.70 0.40 11.28
CA ALA A 63 1.42 -0.29 11.03
C ALA A 63 1.02 -1.30 12.13
N ALA A 64 2.01 -1.85 12.85
CA ALA A 64 1.81 -2.74 14.01
C ALA A 64 2.10 -2.04 15.36
N GLY A 65 2.24 -0.71 15.37
CA GLY A 65 2.66 0.06 16.53
C GLY A 65 4.16 -0.02 16.84
N PRO A 66 4.65 0.75 17.83
CA PRO A 66 6.08 0.90 18.11
C PRO A 66 6.74 -0.31 18.80
N PHE A 67 5.96 -1.26 19.33
CA PHE A 67 6.48 -2.39 20.13
C PHE A 67 6.01 -3.76 19.60
N PRO A 68 6.45 -4.20 18.42
CA PRO A 68 5.92 -5.40 17.75
C PRO A 68 6.33 -6.74 18.39
N ASN A 69 7.19 -6.78 19.41
CA ASN A 69 7.62 -8.03 20.07
C ASN A 69 6.92 -8.30 21.42
N LYS A 70 6.67 -7.26 22.23
CA LYS A 70 6.04 -7.36 23.56
C LYS A 70 4.97 -6.29 23.84
N GLY A 71 4.54 -5.58 22.80
CA GLY A 71 3.46 -4.61 22.90
C GLY A 71 2.08 -5.25 23.01
N LYS A 72 1.06 -4.41 22.97
CA LYS A 72 -0.35 -4.83 22.92
C LYS A 72 -0.59 -5.74 21.72
N THR A 73 -1.58 -6.63 21.85
CA THR A 73 -2.02 -7.48 20.73
C THR A 73 -2.56 -6.66 19.57
N VAL A 74 -3.33 -5.60 19.84
CA VAL A 74 -3.84 -4.68 18.83
C VAL A 74 -3.15 -3.33 19.02
N ALA A 75 -2.43 -2.88 18.00
CA ALA A 75 -1.73 -1.61 17.94
C ALA A 75 -1.55 -1.16 16.47
N GLY A 76 -1.24 0.12 16.25
CA GLY A 76 -0.97 0.64 14.91
C GLY A 76 -2.24 0.95 14.12
N LEU A 77 -2.35 0.47 12.88
CA LEU A 77 -3.45 0.87 11.97
C LEU A 77 -4.86 0.67 12.55
N PRO A 78 -5.18 -0.44 13.26
CA PRO A 78 -6.51 -0.57 13.87
C PRO A 78 -6.81 0.49 14.92
N GLU A 79 -5.79 1.03 15.61
CA GLU A 79 -5.98 2.15 16.55
C GLU A 79 -6.12 3.47 15.78
N PHE A 80 -5.31 3.70 14.73
CA PHE A 80 -5.29 4.94 13.94
C PHE A 80 -6.61 5.22 13.20
N VAL A 81 -7.34 4.17 12.81
CA VAL A 81 -8.63 4.31 12.09
C VAL A 81 -9.85 4.18 13.00
N LYS A 82 -9.66 3.96 14.31
CA LYS A 82 -10.73 3.56 15.23
C LYS A 82 -11.83 4.60 15.37
N ASP A 83 -11.47 5.87 15.24
CA ASP A 83 -12.40 7.01 15.37
C ASP A 83 -13.23 7.25 14.10
N GLY A 84 -12.91 6.57 12.99
CA GLY A 84 -13.59 6.76 11.72
C GLY A 84 -13.44 8.18 11.16
N ALA A 85 -12.30 8.84 11.41
CA ALA A 85 -12.05 10.19 10.91
C ALA A 85 -12.30 10.30 9.40
N SER A 86 -12.89 11.42 8.98
CA SER A 86 -13.15 11.68 7.57
C SER A 86 -11.84 11.84 6.82
N LEU A 87 -11.68 11.13 5.70
CA LEU A 87 -10.52 11.23 4.82
C LEU A 87 -10.70 12.27 3.70
N ALA A 88 -11.92 12.80 3.55
CA ALA A 88 -12.23 13.70 2.44
C ALA A 88 -11.53 15.06 2.61
N LYS A 89 -10.72 15.43 1.61
CA LYS A 89 -9.96 16.69 1.58
C LYS A 89 -9.04 16.88 2.81
N GLN A 90 -8.52 15.79 3.35
CA GLN A 90 -7.53 15.81 4.42
C GLN A 90 -6.15 15.46 3.89
N ASP A 91 -5.13 15.75 4.70
CA ASP A 91 -3.82 15.13 4.55
C ASP A 91 -3.93 13.67 4.99
N VAL A 92 -3.54 12.73 4.12
CA VAL A 92 -3.79 11.30 4.30
C VAL A 92 -2.52 10.49 4.06
N VAL A 93 -2.40 9.39 4.81
CA VAL A 93 -1.34 8.40 4.64
C VAL A 93 -1.97 7.11 4.11
N VAL A 94 -1.43 6.60 3.00
CA VAL A 94 -1.83 5.32 2.42
C VAL A 94 -0.86 4.23 2.85
N TRP A 95 -1.39 3.17 3.45
CA TRP A 95 -0.63 2.00 3.89
C TRP A 95 -1.00 0.82 3.00
N HIS A 96 -0.07 0.38 2.16
CA HIS A 96 -0.28 -0.74 1.25
C HIS A 96 0.45 -1.99 1.74
N THR A 97 -0.30 -3.05 2.00
CA THR A 97 0.25 -4.36 2.33
C THR A 97 0.46 -5.16 1.06
N THR A 98 1.70 -5.58 0.81
CA THR A 98 2.06 -6.59 -0.18
C THR A 98 2.68 -7.80 0.51
N GLY A 99 2.55 -8.98 -0.10
CA GLY A 99 3.05 -10.22 0.48
C GLY A 99 3.04 -11.37 -0.52
N TYR A 100 3.89 -12.34 -0.26
CA TYR A 100 4.03 -13.56 -1.06
C TYR A 100 3.82 -14.79 -0.17
N THR A 101 3.12 -15.81 -0.69
CA THR A 101 2.99 -17.11 -0.02
C THR A 101 4.04 -18.04 -0.60
N HIS A 102 5.11 -18.26 0.15
CA HIS A 102 6.21 -19.11 -0.28
C HIS A 102 5.87 -20.59 -0.08
N VAL A 103 5.75 -21.31 -1.20
CA VAL A 103 5.75 -22.77 -1.23
C VAL A 103 7.15 -23.19 -1.64
N ALA A 104 7.95 -23.62 -0.66
CA ALA A 104 9.36 -23.93 -0.88
C ALA A 104 9.56 -25.01 -1.94
N ARG A 105 10.59 -24.84 -2.77
CA ARG A 105 11.00 -25.79 -3.81
C ARG A 105 12.40 -26.33 -3.52
N PRO A 106 12.78 -27.51 -4.05
CA PRO A 106 14.15 -28.02 -3.92
C PRO A 106 15.23 -27.04 -4.41
N GLU A 107 14.93 -26.25 -5.44
CA GLU A 107 15.84 -25.24 -6.01
C GLU A 107 16.10 -24.05 -5.07
N ASP A 108 15.29 -23.88 -4.03
CA ASP A 108 15.49 -22.83 -3.03
C ASP A 108 16.61 -23.21 -2.02
N PHE A 109 17.16 -24.42 -2.09
CA PHE A 109 18.22 -24.92 -1.23
C PHE A 109 19.56 -25.09 -1.96
N PRO A 110 20.71 -24.77 -1.33
CA PRO A 110 20.90 -24.21 0.01
C PRO A 110 20.73 -22.69 0.06
N VAL A 111 20.63 -22.05 -1.10
CA VAL A 111 20.48 -20.61 -1.24
C VAL A 111 19.33 -20.35 -2.20
N MET A 112 18.30 -19.68 -1.71
CA MET A 112 17.14 -19.30 -2.51
C MET A 112 17.53 -18.22 -3.53
N SER A 113 17.10 -18.40 -4.78
CA SER A 113 17.22 -17.35 -5.79
C SER A 113 16.32 -16.16 -5.48
N ALA A 114 16.67 -14.98 -6.00
CA ALA A 114 15.86 -13.78 -5.77
C ALA A 114 14.46 -13.92 -6.40
N GLU A 115 13.43 -13.60 -5.63
CA GLU A 115 12.05 -13.41 -6.10
C GLU A 115 11.62 -11.96 -5.83
N THR A 116 10.85 -11.37 -6.75
CA THR A 116 10.46 -9.96 -6.68
C THR A 116 8.96 -9.80 -6.53
N ILE A 117 8.56 -8.94 -5.60
CA ILE A 117 7.20 -8.48 -5.42
C ILE A 117 7.20 -6.95 -5.29
N GLY A 118 6.14 -6.30 -5.76
CA GLY A 118 6.05 -4.85 -5.69
C GLY A 118 4.70 -4.34 -6.17
N PHE A 119 4.62 -3.03 -6.33
CA PHE A 119 3.45 -2.30 -6.83
C PHE A 119 3.92 -1.07 -7.60
N ARG A 120 3.00 -0.39 -8.27
CA ARG A 120 3.29 0.87 -8.98
C ARG A 120 2.36 1.98 -8.53
N LEU A 121 2.89 3.20 -8.50
CA LEU A 121 2.10 4.42 -8.46
C LEU A 121 2.20 5.06 -9.84
N VAL A 122 1.07 5.15 -10.53
CA VAL A 122 0.99 5.62 -11.92
C VAL A 122 0.21 6.92 -11.97
N PRO A 123 0.73 7.99 -12.60
CA PRO A 123 -0.01 9.24 -12.73
C PRO A 123 -1.29 9.02 -13.55
N ARG A 124 -2.44 9.45 -13.02
CA ARG A 124 -3.75 9.40 -13.68
C ARG A 124 -4.30 10.83 -13.78
N GLY A 125 -4.18 11.42 -14.95
CA GLY A 125 -4.59 12.81 -15.18
C GLY A 125 -3.82 13.82 -14.32
N PHE A 126 -2.63 13.46 -13.83
CA PHE A 126 -1.76 14.35 -13.06
C PHE A 126 -1.08 15.40 -13.95
N PHE A 127 -0.54 14.97 -15.09
CA PHE A 127 0.09 15.84 -16.08
C PHE A 127 -0.92 16.26 -17.16
N ALA A 128 -0.69 17.42 -17.77
CA ALA A 128 -1.54 17.93 -18.86
C ALA A 128 -1.40 17.12 -20.17
N ARG A 129 -0.27 16.44 -20.35
CA ARG A 129 0.07 15.57 -21.49
C ARG A 129 1.11 14.53 -21.04
N ASN A 130 1.52 13.64 -21.93
CA ASN A 130 2.61 12.68 -21.65
C ASN A 130 3.87 13.44 -21.14
N PRO A 131 4.34 13.20 -19.90
CA PRO A 131 5.48 13.90 -19.33
C PRO A 131 6.82 13.50 -19.94
N ALA A 132 6.88 12.46 -20.79
CA ALA A 132 8.09 11.98 -21.44
C ALA A 132 8.17 12.37 -22.94
N LEU A 133 7.33 13.30 -23.41
CA LEU A 133 7.20 13.61 -24.83
C LEU A 133 8.44 14.29 -25.45
N ASP A 134 9.23 14.97 -24.63
CA ASP A 134 10.43 15.73 -25.00
C ASP A 134 11.72 15.08 -24.47
N VAL A 135 11.64 13.84 -23.99
CA VAL A 135 12.82 13.08 -23.56
C VAL A 135 13.57 12.64 -24.82
N SER A 136 14.80 13.12 -24.97
CA SER A 136 15.71 12.66 -26.04
C SER A 136 16.16 11.22 -25.78
N ASP A 137 16.48 10.49 -26.85
CA ASP A 137 17.14 9.21 -26.71
C ASP A 137 18.48 9.35 -25.97
N GLN A 138 18.80 8.35 -25.15
CA GLN A 138 20.05 8.31 -24.37
C GLN A 138 21.30 8.13 -25.25
N ASN A 139 21.13 7.75 -26.51
CA ASN A 139 22.22 7.58 -27.47
C ASN A 139 21.85 8.28 -28.78
N PRO A 140 22.53 9.39 -29.14
CA PRO A 140 22.25 10.13 -30.38
C PRO A 140 22.68 9.35 -31.64
#